data_AF-A0A2N7DRA4-F1
#
_entry.id   AF-A0A2N7DRA4-F1
#
_cell.length_a   1.000
_cell.length_b   1.000
_cell.length_c   1.000
_cell.angle_alpha   90.00
_cell.angle_beta   90.00
_cell.angle_gamma   90.00
#
_symmetry.space_group_name_H-M   'P 1'
#
loop_
_entity.id
_entity.type
_entity.pdbx_description
1 polymer ?
#
loop_
_entity_poly.entity_id
_entity_poly.type
_entity_poly.pdbx_seq_one_letter_code
_entity_poly.pdbx_strand_id
1 'polypeptide(L)'
;MTSSISEQLLDALGMMIMGMSLVFIFLSILIIGINLVARLCQSDIQPVVANAPTPVPAAATSIDPKLIAAITSAIHQYRAKD
;
A
#
# COMPACT_ATOMS: atom_id res chain seq x y z
N MET A 1 27.86 26.76 47.37
CA MET A 1 28.32 26.39 46.01
C MET A 1 27.73 25.03 45.59
N THR A 2 26.44 24.79 45.83
CA THR A 2 25.74 23.54 45.46
C THR A 2 24.37 23.81 44.85
N SER A 3 23.78 24.99 45.09
CA SER A 3 22.51 25.42 44.51
C SER A 3 22.55 25.69 43.00
N SER A 4 23.73 25.88 42.40
CA SER A 4 23.87 26.36 41.01
C SER A 4 23.78 25.26 39.95
N ILE A 5 24.22 24.03 40.25
CA ILE A 5 24.23 22.93 39.28
C ILE A 5 22.81 22.45 39.00
N SER A 6 21.97 22.32 40.03
CA SER A 6 20.58 21.91 39.85
C SER A 6 19.79 22.90 38.98
N GLU A 7 20.02 24.21 39.14
CA GLU A 7 19.42 25.26 38.31
C GLU A 7 19.90 25.17 36.85
N GLN A 8 21.20 24.98 36.63
CA GLN A 8 21.76 24.81 35.28
C GLN A 8 21.22 23.57 34.57
N LEU A 9 21.04 22.47 35.31
CA LEU A 9 20.43 21.26 34.76
C LEU A 9 18.94 21.46 34.45
N LEU A 10 18.21 22.22 35.27
CA LEU A 10 16.81 22.54 35.02
C LEU A 10 16.67 23.39 33.74
N ASP A 11 17.57 24.35 33.56
CA ASP A 11 17.60 25.22 32.38
C ASP A 11 18.00 24.43 31.11
N ALA A 12 19.01 23.56 31.22
CA ALA A 12 19.41 22.66 30.14
C ALA A 12 18.30 21.65 29.77
N LEU A 13 17.53 21.16 30.75
CA LEU A 13 16.36 20.30 30.52
C LEU A 13 15.27 21.07 29.74
N GLY A 14 15.05 22.34 30.08
CA GLY A 14 14.16 23.23 29.33
C GLY A 14 14.58 23.36 27.86
N MET A 15 15.88 23.53 27.60
CA MET A 15 16.43 23.58 26.24
C MET A 15 16.26 22.26 25.48
N MET A 16 16.42 21.11 26.14
CA MET A 16 16.17 19.79 25.54
C MET A 16 14.71 19.66 25.09
N ILE A 17 13.76 20.04 25.95
CA ILE A 17 12.32 20.01 25.62
C ILE A 17 12.02 20.96 24.46
N MET A 18 12.65 22.14 24.43
CA MET A 18 12.52 23.09 23.32
C MET A 18 12.98 22.46 22.00
N GLY A 19 14.15 21.81 22.00
CA GLY A 19 14.67 21.08 20.85
C GLY A 19 13.77 19.93 20.39
N MET A 20 13.26 19.13 21.32
CA MET A 20 12.31 18.06 21.00
C MET A 20 10.99 18.61 20.41
N SER A 21 10.53 19.75 20.90
CA SER A 21 9.32 20.41 20.40
C SER A 21 9.51 20.87 18.95
N LEU A 22 10.67 21.43 18.60
CA LEU A 22 10.99 21.84 17.23
C LEU A 22 10.99 20.64 16.27
N VAL A 23 11.62 19.53 16.67
CA VAL A 23 11.62 18.29 15.86
C VAL A 23 10.19 17.78 15.67
N PHE A 24 9.36 17.82 16.71
CA PHE A 24 7.96 17.41 16.63
C PHE A 24 7.16 18.27 15.66
N ILE A 25 7.33 19.60 15.72
CA ILE A 25 6.70 20.54 14.79
C ILE A 25 7.16 20.26 13.36
N PHE A 26 8.46 20.09 13.15
CA PHE A 26 9.04 19.81 11.84
C PHE A 26 8.49 18.51 11.23
N LEU A 27 8.50 17.42 12.00
CA LEU A 27 7.95 16.13 11.56
C LEU A 27 6.44 16.21 11.32
N SER A 28 5.70 16.94 12.15
CA SER A 28 4.26 17.15 11.95
C SER A 28 3.98 17.86 10.63
N ILE A 29 4.72 18.92 10.32
CA ILE A 29 4.62 19.64 9.04
C ILE A 29 4.96 18.70 7.88
N LEU A 30 6.00 17.87 8.00
CA LEU A 30 6.35 16.85 7.01
C LEU A 30 5.20 15.87 6.77
N ILE A 31 4.62 15.31 7.85
CA ILE A 31 3.49 14.39 7.79
C ILE A 31 2.29 15.04 7.09
N ILE A 32 2.00 16.31 7.38
CA ILE A 32 0.90 17.06 6.76
C ILE A 32 1.18 17.26 5.27
N GLY A 33 2.41 17.64 4.90
CA GLY A 33 2.83 17.81 3.51
C GLY A 33 2.69 16.51 2.71
N ILE A 34 3.14 15.39 3.27
CA ILE A 34 3.02 14.07 2.64
C ILE A 34 1.54 13.67 2.49
N ASN A 35 0.71 13.94 3.50
CA ASN A 35 -0.73 13.70 3.41
C ASN A 35 -1.41 14.57 2.35
N LEU A 36 -0.98 15.82 2.20
CA LEU A 36 -1.50 16.73 1.20
C LEU A 36 -1.18 16.22 -0.21
N VAL A 37 0.08 15.82 -0.43
CA VAL A 37 0.49 15.19 -1.70
C VAL A 37 -0.27 13.89 -1.94
N ALA A 38 -0.42 13.03 -0.92
CA ALA A 38 -1.19 11.80 -1.02
C ALA A 38 -2.66 12.08 -1.40
N ARG A 39 -3.29 13.10 -0.82
CA ARG A 39 -4.65 13.51 -1.19
C ARG A 39 -4.75 14.05 -2.61
N LEU A 40 -3.79 14.88 -3.04
CA LEU A 40 -3.76 15.40 -4.40
C LEU A 40 -3.58 14.27 -5.43
N CYS A 41 -2.70 13.32 -5.16
CA CYS A 41 -2.49 12.16 -6.03
C CYS A 41 -3.66 11.15 -5.98
N GLN A 42 -4.34 10.99 -4.84
CA GLN A 42 -5.53 10.14 -4.73
C GLN A 42 -6.73 10.68 -5.52
N SER A 43 -6.77 11.97 -5.87
CA SER A 43 -7.80 12.49 -6.77
C SER A 43 -7.67 11.97 -8.21
N ASP A 44 -6.48 11.54 -8.64
CA ASP A 44 -6.25 10.95 -9.98
C ASP A 44 -6.25 9.42 -9.98
N ILE A 45 -5.99 8.79 -8.83
CA ILE A 45 -5.96 7.33 -8.73
C ILE A 45 -7.34 6.86 -8.28
N GLN A 46 -8.21 6.62 -9.26
CA GLN A 46 -9.32 5.68 -9.10
C GLN A 46 -8.77 4.44 -8.39
N PRO A 47 -9.36 3.97 -7.28
CA PRO A 47 -8.80 2.84 -6.57
C PRO A 47 -8.78 1.68 -7.55
N VAL A 48 -7.58 1.31 -8.03
CA VAL A 48 -7.31 -0.07 -8.37
C VAL A 48 -7.64 -0.78 -7.08
N VAL A 49 -8.82 -1.39 -7.08
CA VAL A 49 -9.24 -2.31 -6.06
C VAL A 49 -8.05 -3.25 -5.94
N ALA A 50 -7.28 -3.12 -4.87
CA ALA A 50 -6.36 -4.17 -4.51
C ALA A 50 -7.28 -5.35 -4.29
N ASN A 51 -7.44 -6.19 -5.32
CA ASN A 51 -8.16 -7.43 -5.22
C ASN A 51 -7.53 -8.12 -4.02
N ALA A 52 -8.23 -8.11 -2.89
CA ALA A 52 -7.99 -9.07 -1.84
C ALA A 52 -7.84 -10.42 -2.55
N PRO A 53 -6.90 -11.29 -2.16
CA PRO A 53 -6.84 -12.62 -2.73
C PRO A 53 -8.19 -13.28 -2.46
N THR A 54 -9.11 -13.20 -3.43
CA THR A 54 -10.28 -14.05 -3.46
C THR A 54 -9.71 -15.46 -3.40
N PRO A 55 -10.16 -16.32 -2.47
CA PRO A 55 -9.80 -17.72 -2.53
C PRO A 55 -10.16 -18.19 -3.93
N VAL A 56 -9.14 -18.41 -4.76
CA VAL A 56 -9.31 -19.03 -6.06
C VAL A 56 -9.88 -20.40 -5.71
N PRO A 57 -11.11 -20.75 -6.12
CA PRO A 57 -11.56 -22.12 -6.00
C PRO A 57 -10.50 -22.92 -6.73
N ALA A 58 -9.85 -23.85 -6.04
CA ALA A 58 -8.86 -24.72 -6.65
C ALA A 58 -9.47 -25.22 -7.97
N ALA A 59 -8.95 -24.71 -9.09
CA ALA A 59 -9.43 -25.08 -10.39
C ALA A 59 -9.10 -26.56 -10.48
N ALA A 60 -10.11 -27.39 -10.23
CA ALA A 60 -10.06 -28.78 -10.63
C ALA A 60 -9.64 -28.73 -12.09
N THR A 61 -8.56 -29.43 -12.42
CA THR A 61 -8.07 -29.65 -13.77
C THR A 61 -9.08 -30.52 -14.55
N SER A 62 -10.38 -30.23 -14.42
CA SER A 62 -11.42 -30.74 -15.28
C SER A 62 -11.39 -29.88 -16.53
N ILE A 63 -10.60 -30.34 -17.50
CA ILE A 63 -10.66 -29.86 -18.88
C ILE A 63 -12.14 -29.75 -19.25
N ASP A 64 -12.58 -28.54 -19.58
CA ASP A 64 -13.99 -28.26 -19.86
C ASP A 64 -14.45 -29.15 -21.04
N PRO A 65 -15.46 -30.03 -20.83
CA PRO A 65 -15.99 -30.91 -21.88
C PRO A 65 -16.42 -30.13 -23.13
N LYS A 66 -16.79 -28.86 -22.96
CA LYS A 66 -17.13 -27.95 -24.07
C LYS A 66 -15.93 -27.63 -24.94
N LEU A 67 -14.74 -27.51 -24.34
CA LEU A 67 -13.49 -27.24 -25.06
C LEU A 67 -13.07 -28.46 -25.88
N ILE A 68 -13.26 -29.67 -25.33
CA ILE A 68 -13.05 -30.94 -26.05
C ILE A 68 -14.05 -31.09 -27.21
N ALA A 69 -15.33 -30.76 -27.01
CA ALA A 69 -16.35 -30.79 -28.06
C ALA A 69 -16.07 -29.78 -29.19
N ALA A 70 -15.58 -28.58 -28.83
CA ALA A 70 -15.18 -27.57 -29.81
C ALA A 70 -13.97 -28.02 -30.64
N ILE A 71 -12.93 -28.56 -30.00
CA ILE A 71 -11.77 -29.11 -30.72
C ILE A 71 -12.19 -30.27 -31.63
N THR A 72 -13.02 -31.19 -31.13
CA THR A 72 -13.49 -32.36 -31.89
C THR A 72 -14.31 -31.94 -33.13
N SER A 73 -15.20 -30.96 -32.98
CA SER A 73 -15.99 -30.44 -34.11
C SER A 73 -15.14 -29.71 -35.15
N ALA A 74 -14.11 -28.99 -34.73
CA ALA A 74 -13.15 -28.36 -35.63
C ALA A 74 -12.35 -29.38 -36.45
N ILE A 75 -11.86 -30.45 -35.80
CA ILE A 75 -11.13 -31.53 -36.48
C ILE A 75 -12.05 -32.25 -37.47
N HIS A 76 -13.29 -32.52 -37.09
CA HIS A 76 -14.27 -33.17 -37.96
C HIS A 76 -14.61 -32.30 -39.18
N GLN A 77 -14.75 -30.98 -39.02
CA GLN A 77 -14.97 -30.07 -40.15
C GLN A 77 -13.77 -30.01 -41.09
N TYR A 78 -12.54 -30.04 -40.57
CA TYR A 78 -11.34 -30.06 -41.41
C TYR A 78 -11.26 -31.34 -42.25
N ARG A 79 -11.49 -32.50 -41.63
CA ARG A 79 -11.46 -33.80 -42.34
C ARG A 79 -12.61 -34.03 -43.31
N ALA A 80 -13.74 -33.34 -43.15
CA ALA A 80 -14.87 -33.39 -44.07
C ALA A 80 -14.74 -32.39 -45.24
N LYS A 81 -13.71 -31.54 -45.18
CA LYS A 81 -13.41 -30.52 -46.20
C LYS A 81 -12.23 -30.93 -47.10
N ASP A 82 -11.62 -32.08 -46.81
CA ASP A 82 -10.80 -32.91 -47.71
C ASP A 82 -11.66 -34.01 -48.34
#